data_AF-A0A0F6AC43-F1
#
_entry.id   AF-A0A0F6AC43-F1
#
_cell.length_a   1.000
_cell.length_b   1.000
_cell.length_c   1.000
_cell.angle_alpha   90.00
_cell.angle_beta   90.00
_cell.angle_gamma   90.00
#
_symmetry.space_group_name_H-M   'P 1'
#
loop_
_entity.id
_entity.type
_entity.pdbx_description
1 polymer ?
#
loop_
_entity_poly.entity_id
_entity_poly.type
_entity_poly.pdbx_seq_one_letter_code
_entity_poly.pdbx_strand_id
1 'polypeptide(L)'
;MTINFNIHSSLTTSTQAQSHSVSLKTQSESAEVKLVEEQSASDDSSPIAVFSGDAPGNSPYSALLNPEGFDFDNMSINEFHGIVDAIRTLESDMTRASGFTGSLSGTFWEEVMDVKGSLETIDYTLRDFTADEKINITHFFAEHVEGAAQMEKENYRSFHGVLANAKQTQHTAHKIISESFIKDYQEKAVAFLQSQETKIVDTQA
;
A
#
# COMPACT_ATOMS: atom_id res chain seq x y z
N MET A 1 -1.25 20.21 -42.34
CA MET A 1 -0.80 18.84 -42.68
C MET A 1 -1.14 17.96 -41.51
N THR A 2 -2.04 17.01 -41.73
CA THR A 2 -2.58 16.11 -40.71
C THR A 2 -2.07 14.71 -41.04
N ILE A 3 -1.52 13.99 -40.06
CA ILE A 3 -1.29 12.55 -40.20
C ILE A 3 -1.77 11.86 -38.92
N ASN A 4 -2.88 11.14 -39.08
CA ASN A 4 -3.48 10.20 -38.12
C ASN A 4 -2.64 8.93 -38.04
N PHE A 5 -2.52 8.35 -36.84
CA PHE A 5 -2.10 6.97 -36.68
C PHE A 5 -3.33 6.08 -36.43
N ASN A 6 -3.68 5.29 -37.45
CA ASN A 6 -4.63 4.19 -37.38
C ASN A 6 -3.85 2.93 -36.97
N ILE A 7 -4.23 2.29 -35.86
CA ILE A 7 -3.70 0.97 -35.47
C ILE A 7 -4.74 -0.06 -35.91
N HIS A 8 -4.37 -0.90 -36.88
CA HIS A 8 -5.21 -2.00 -37.35
C HIS A 8 -5.08 -3.20 -36.40
N SER A 9 -6.21 -3.64 -35.87
CA SER A 9 -6.41 -4.98 -35.31
C SER A 9 -6.41 -6.01 -36.44
N SER A 10 -5.61 -7.07 -36.33
CA SER A 10 -5.72 -8.23 -37.20
C SER A 10 -6.43 -9.38 -36.47
N LEU A 11 -7.72 -9.54 -36.77
CA LEU A 11 -8.37 -10.85 -36.73
C LEU A 11 -7.79 -11.72 -37.85
N THR A 12 -7.48 -12.98 -37.57
CA THR A 12 -7.51 -14.04 -38.58
C THR A 12 -8.23 -15.27 -38.04
N THR A 13 -9.07 -15.81 -38.91
CA THR A 13 -10.08 -16.83 -38.70
C THR A 13 -9.55 -18.20 -39.13
N SER A 14 -9.91 -19.25 -38.38
CA SER A 14 -10.19 -20.64 -38.78
C SER A 14 -9.33 -21.35 -39.84
N THR A 15 -8.71 -22.46 -39.43
CA THR A 15 -8.63 -23.68 -40.27
C THR A 15 -8.69 -24.96 -39.40
N GLN A 16 -9.66 -25.83 -39.69
CA GLN A 16 -9.78 -27.21 -39.18
C GLN A 16 -9.04 -28.18 -40.13
N ALA A 17 -8.26 -29.13 -39.60
CA ALA A 17 -8.02 -30.44 -40.23
C ALA A 17 -7.44 -31.48 -39.24
N GLN A 18 -8.27 -32.49 -38.97
CA GLN A 18 -8.00 -33.94 -38.79
C GLN A 18 -6.81 -34.48 -37.96
N SER A 19 -7.25 -35.18 -36.91
CA SER A 19 -6.76 -36.39 -36.22
C SER A 19 -5.70 -37.27 -36.90
N HIS A 20 -4.66 -37.63 -36.14
CA HIS A 20 -4.08 -38.98 -36.11
C HIS A 20 -3.61 -39.32 -34.69
N SER A 21 -4.06 -40.48 -34.21
CA SER A 21 -3.80 -41.10 -32.91
C SER A 21 -2.47 -41.86 -32.88
N VAL A 22 -1.67 -41.71 -31.82
CA VAL A 22 -0.88 -42.80 -31.23
C VAL A 22 -0.81 -42.62 -29.71
N SER A 23 -1.22 -43.66 -29.00
CA SER A 23 -1.18 -43.84 -27.55
C SER A 23 0.18 -44.43 -27.15
N LEU A 24 0.70 -44.09 -25.96
CA LEU A 24 1.22 -45.05 -24.95
C LEU A 24 1.78 -44.33 -23.71
N LYS A 25 1.10 -44.56 -22.57
CA LYS A 25 1.60 -44.92 -21.22
C LYS A 25 2.85 -44.17 -20.69
N THR A 26 2.86 -43.62 -19.47
CA THR A 26 2.69 -44.34 -18.19
C THR A 26 2.57 -43.32 -17.02
N GLN A 27 1.66 -43.61 -16.06
CA GLN A 27 1.63 -43.36 -14.58
C GLN A 27 2.37 -42.13 -13.99
N SER A 28 1.90 -41.42 -12.95
CA SER A 28 1.01 -41.78 -11.85
C SER A 28 0.63 -40.51 -11.06
N GLU A 29 -0.57 -40.51 -10.45
CA GLU A 29 -0.84 -40.06 -9.07
C GLU A 29 -0.69 -38.55 -8.76
N SER A 30 -1.76 -37.75 -8.86
CA SER A 30 -2.74 -37.46 -7.79
C SER A 30 -2.12 -37.06 -6.45
N ALA A 31 -1.95 -35.75 -6.25
CA ALA A 31 -2.12 -35.10 -4.95
C ALA A 31 -2.78 -33.73 -5.20
N GLU A 32 -4.10 -33.76 -5.23
CA GLU A 32 -4.99 -32.63 -5.07
C GLU A 32 -4.73 -32.03 -3.67
N VAL A 33 -3.93 -30.97 -3.60
CA VAL A 33 -3.91 -30.13 -2.39
C VAL A 33 -5.04 -29.13 -2.53
N LYS A 34 -6.22 -29.61 -2.16
CA LYS A 34 -7.36 -28.80 -1.77
C LYS A 34 -6.92 -27.99 -0.53
N LEU A 35 -6.37 -26.81 -0.75
CA LEU A 35 -6.29 -25.79 0.30
C LEU A 35 -7.71 -25.26 0.44
N VAL A 36 -8.45 -25.96 1.30
CA VAL A 36 -9.68 -25.50 1.90
C VAL A 36 -9.34 -24.19 2.60
N GLU A 37 -9.93 -23.14 2.05
CA GLU A 37 -10.49 -21.98 2.74
C GLU A 37 -10.80 -22.30 4.22
N GLU A 38 -9.82 -22.10 5.09
CA GLU A 38 -10.09 -21.69 6.46
C GLU A 38 -10.09 -20.18 6.46
N GLN A 39 -11.22 -19.64 6.02
CA GLN A 39 -11.70 -18.34 6.43
C GLN A 39 -11.79 -18.38 7.96
N SER A 40 -10.66 -18.12 8.61
CA SER A 40 -10.64 -17.71 10.00
C SER A 40 -11.21 -16.30 10.00
N ALA A 41 -12.54 -16.22 10.03
CA ALA A 41 -13.20 -15.05 10.57
C ALA A 41 -12.72 -14.94 12.03
N SER A 42 -11.62 -14.23 12.26
CA SER A 42 -11.37 -13.64 13.56
C SER A 42 -12.33 -12.48 13.70
N ASP A 43 -13.52 -12.82 14.18
CA ASP A 43 -14.42 -11.94 14.92
C ASP A 43 -13.56 -11.15 15.94
N ASP A 44 -13.69 -9.82 15.91
CA ASP A 44 -12.98 -8.80 16.70
C ASP A 44 -11.49 -8.53 16.35
N SER A 45 -11.23 -7.95 15.17
CA SER A 45 -10.01 -7.14 15.01
C SER A 45 -10.11 -5.95 15.97
N SER A 46 -9.34 -6.01 17.05
CA SER A 46 -9.35 -4.95 18.07
C SER A 46 -8.49 -3.79 17.57
N PRO A 47 -8.97 -2.54 17.65
CA PRO A 47 -8.18 -1.38 17.25
C PRO A 47 -6.83 -1.35 17.98
N ILE A 48 -5.75 -1.16 17.24
CA ILE A 48 -4.39 -1.07 17.79
C ILE A 48 -3.98 0.39 17.95
N ALA A 49 -2.96 0.65 18.77
CA ALA A 49 -2.35 1.99 18.91
C ALA A 49 -3.37 3.12 19.17
N VAL A 50 -4.33 2.87 20.07
CA VAL A 50 -5.24 3.89 20.60
C VAL A 50 -4.45 5.07 21.18
N PHE A 51 -4.69 6.27 20.66
CA PHE A 51 -4.04 7.48 21.14
C PHE A 51 -4.85 8.13 22.27
N SER A 52 -4.31 8.16 23.48
CA SER A 52 -4.99 8.71 24.66
C SER A 52 -4.53 10.12 25.06
N GLY A 53 -3.75 10.81 24.21
CA GLY A 53 -3.25 12.15 24.49
C GLY A 53 -4.18 13.25 23.97
N ASP A 54 -3.90 14.49 24.37
CA ASP A 54 -4.56 15.68 23.81
C ASP A 54 -3.93 16.00 22.44
N ALA A 55 -4.53 15.48 21.37
CA ALA A 55 -4.17 15.88 20.02
C ALA A 55 -4.83 17.23 19.70
N PRO A 56 -4.10 18.21 19.17
CA PRO A 56 -4.72 19.41 18.63
C PRO A 56 -5.71 19.01 17.54
N GLY A 57 -6.99 19.40 17.65
CA GLY A 57 -8.04 19.00 16.70
C GLY A 57 -7.82 19.42 15.24
N ASN A 58 -6.88 20.35 15.01
CA ASN A 58 -6.45 20.79 13.68
C ASN A 58 -5.00 20.36 13.35
N SER A 59 -4.47 19.34 14.05
CA SER A 59 -3.12 18.85 13.81
C SER A 59 -3.00 18.27 12.40
N PRO A 60 -1.91 18.60 11.66
CA PRO A 60 -1.61 17.93 10.39
C PRO A 60 -1.33 16.43 10.57
N TYR A 61 -1.15 15.97 11.82
CA TYR A 61 -0.91 14.58 12.18
C TYR A 61 -2.15 13.90 12.78
N SER A 62 -3.35 14.50 12.65
CA SER A 62 -4.59 13.98 13.23
C SER A 62 -4.91 12.53 12.82
N ALA A 63 -4.60 12.15 11.59
CA ALA A 63 -4.75 10.76 11.13
C ALA A 63 -3.87 9.75 11.89
N LEU A 64 -2.73 10.18 12.45
CA LEU A 64 -1.88 9.35 13.31
C LEU A 64 -2.33 9.36 14.77
N LEU A 65 -2.88 10.47 15.24
CA LEU A 65 -3.29 10.68 16.63
C LEU A 65 -4.76 10.28 16.85
N ASN A 66 -5.10 9.05 16.45
CA ASN A 66 -6.48 8.56 16.48
C ASN A 66 -6.88 8.00 17.86
N PRO A 67 -7.86 8.60 18.57
CA PRO A 67 -8.34 8.09 19.86
C PRO A 67 -9.16 6.79 19.75
N GLU A 68 -9.62 6.43 18.56
CA GLU A 68 -10.32 5.16 18.32
C GLU A 68 -9.36 4.01 18.02
N GLY A 69 -8.07 4.31 17.79
CA GLY A 69 -7.07 3.32 17.34
C GLY A 69 -7.23 2.98 15.86
N PHE A 70 -6.55 1.93 15.41
CA PHE A 70 -6.52 1.52 14.01
C PHE A 70 -6.96 0.08 13.86
N ASP A 71 -7.97 -0.15 13.02
CA ASP A 71 -8.38 -1.46 12.57
C ASP A 71 -8.04 -1.58 11.08
N PHE A 72 -6.86 -2.13 10.77
CA PHE A 72 -6.38 -2.27 9.39
C PHE A 72 -7.05 -3.40 8.61
N ASP A 73 -7.85 -4.25 9.28
CA ASP A 73 -8.66 -5.27 8.64
C ASP A 73 -9.99 -4.71 8.14
N ASN A 74 -10.40 -3.55 8.66
CA ASN A 74 -11.64 -2.85 8.36
C ASN A 74 -11.38 -1.34 8.15
N MET A 75 -10.48 -1.00 7.22
CA MET A 75 -10.07 0.37 6.91
C MET A 75 -10.24 0.66 5.42
N SER A 76 -10.60 1.89 5.08
CA SER A 76 -10.67 2.32 3.69
C SER A 76 -9.29 2.75 3.17
N ILE A 77 -9.12 2.74 1.85
CA ILE A 77 -7.90 3.25 1.23
C ILE A 77 -7.69 4.73 1.57
N ASN A 78 -8.76 5.53 1.62
CA ASN A 78 -8.67 6.95 1.98
C ASN A 78 -8.17 7.16 3.42
N GLU A 79 -8.64 6.35 4.37
CA GLU A 79 -8.16 6.40 5.76
C GLU A 79 -6.69 6.01 5.84
N PHE A 80 -6.29 4.90 5.20
CA PHE A 80 -4.91 4.46 5.20
C PHE A 80 -3.98 5.46 4.50
N HIS A 81 -4.42 6.06 3.38
CA HIS A 81 -3.71 7.14 2.72
C HIS A 81 -3.51 8.35 3.63
N GLY A 82 -4.51 8.71 4.45
CA GLY A 82 -4.39 9.76 5.46
C GLY A 82 -3.29 9.48 6.48
N ILE A 83 -3.16 8.23 6.94
CA ILE A 83 -2.08 7.81 7.86
C ILE A 83 -0.72 7.97 7.18
N VAL A 84 -0.58 7.49 5.95
CA VAL A 84 0.67 7.58 5.16
C VAL A 84 1.05 9.05 4.91
N ASP A 85 0.09 9.92 4.60
CA ASP A 85 0.35 11.33 4.37
C ASP A 85 0.73 12.08 5.66
N ALA A 86 0.15 11.70 6.80
CA ALA A 86 0.53 12.22 8.11
C ALA A 86 1.98 11.82 8.48
N ILE A 87 2.38 10.56 8.22
CA ILE A 87 3.77 10.08 8.40
C ILE A 87 4.73 10.90 7.54
N ARG A 88 4.42 11.02 6.24
CA ARG A 88 5.21 11.81 5.29
C ARG A 88 5.34 13.27 5.75
N THR A 89 4.25 13.87 6.21
CA THR A 89 4.24 15.26 6.65
C THR A 89 5.12 15.44 7.89
N LEU A 90 5.00 14.54 8.88
CA LEU A 90 5.80 14.57 10.08
C LEU A 90 7.31 14.45 9.80
N GLU A 91 7.71 13.49 8.97
CA GLU A 91 9.11 13.30 8.55
C GLU A 91 9.69 14.56 7.89
N SER A 92 8.91 15.17 6.99
CA SER A 92 9.29 16.42 6.33
C SER A 92 9.48 17.55 7.34
N ASP A 93 8.54 17.71 8.26
CA ASP A 93 8.55 18.81 9.23
C ASP A 93 9.67 18.66 10.25
N MET A 94 9.88 17.45 10.78
CA MET A 94 11.01 17.14 11.66
C MET A 94 12.35 17.41 10.98
N THR A 95 12.50 16.97 9.73
CA THR A 95 13.73 17.17 8.97
C THR A 95 14.00 18.66 8.75
N ARG A 96 12.99 19.43 8.32
CA ARG A 96 13.13 20.88 8.13
C ARG A 96 13.43 21.61 9.44
N ALA A 97 12.78 21.23 10.53
CA ALA A 97 12.99 21.83 11.84
C ALA A 97 14.40 21.57 12.41
N SER A 98 15.08 20.52 11.96
CA SER A 98 16.49 20.25 12.28
C SER A 98 17.46 21.22 11.60
N GLY A 99 16.97 22.06 10.68
CA GLY A 99 17.78 22.98 9.87
C GLY A 99 18.26 22.39 8.55
N PHE A 100 17.86 21.16 8.20
CA PHE A 100 18.15 20.58 6.90
C PHE A 100 17.25 21.20 5.81
N THR A 101 17.89 21.84 4.84
CA THR A 101 17.23 22.49 3.69
C THR A 101 17.46 21.75 2.37
N GLY A 102 18.06 20.56 2.42
CA GLY A 102 18.30 19.73 1.24
C GLY A 102 17.05 18.97 0.79
N SER A 103 17.23 18.09 -0.21
CA SER A 103 16.17 17.16 -0.60
C SER A 103 15.92 16.16 0.53
N LEU A 104 14.65 15.94 0.88
CA LEU A 104 14.25 14.80 1.70
C LEU A 104 14.54 13.54 0.88
N SER A 105 15.70 12.95 1.10
CA SER A 105 16.17 11.76 0.40
C SER A 105 16.79 10.83 1.43
N GLY A 106 16.18 9.66 1.56
CA GLY A 106 16.58 8.61 2.49
C GLY A 106 15.70 7.39 2.26
N THR A 107 16.22 6.20 2.54
CA THR A 107 15.56 4.93 2.21
C THR A 107 14.12 4.86 2.73
N PHE A 108 13.88 5.30 3.97
CA PHE A 108 12.54 5.29 4.53
C PHE A 108 11.60 6.34 3.91
N TRP A 109 12.10 7.52 3.52
CA TRP A 109 11.29 8.53 2.84
C TRP A 109 10.82 8.05 1.48
N GLU A 110 11.72 7.44 0.70
CA GLU A 110 11.40 6.85 -0.60
C GLU A 110 10.37 5.72 -0.45
N GLU A 111 10.56 4.84 0.54
CA GLU A 111 9.62 3.77 0.87
C GLU A 111 8.20 4.28 1.19
N VAL A 112 8.07 5.35 1.97
CA VAL A 112 6.76 5.96 2.29
C VAL A 112 6.13 6.59 1.04
N MET A 113 6.94 7.23 0.19
CA MET A 113 6.46 7.81 -1.06
C MET A 113 6.00 6.74 -2.05
N ASP A 114 6.63 5.57 -2.08
CA ASP A 114 6.20 4.43 -2.90
C ASP A 114 4.85 3.90 -2.43
N VAL A 115 4.63 3.73 -1.12
CA VAL A 115 3.31 3.37 -0.57
C VAL A 115 2.27 4.41 -0.95
N LYS A 116 2.57 5.69 -0.77
CA LYS A 116 1.66 6.77 -1.15
C LYS A 116 1.31 6.73 -2.64
N GLY A 117 2.32 6.61 -3.51
CA GLY A 117 2.12 6.51 -4.95
C GLY A 117 1.28 5.30 -5.36
N SER A 118 1.46 4.16 -4.68
CA SER A 118 0.63 2.97 -4.90
C SER A 118 -0.84 3.19 -4.53
N LEU A 119 -1.13 4.03 -3.55
CA LEU A 119 -2.52 4.35 -3.15
C LEU A 119 -3.15 5.38 -4.10
N GLU A 120 -2.38 6.34 -4.61
CA GLU A 120 -2.85 7.38 -5.54
C GLU A 120 -3.11 6.88 -6.96
N THR A 121 -2.46 5.80 -7.36
CA THR A 121 -2.53 5.26 -8.72
C THR A 121 -3.54 4.11 -8.87
N ILE A 122 -4.34 3.84 -7.83
CA ILE A 122 -5.38 2.81 -7.89
C ILE A 122 -6.43 3.19 -8.93
N ASP A 123 -6.62 2.31 -9.91
CA ASP A 123 -7.74 2.39 -10.84
C ASP A 123 -8.95 1.66 -10.25
N TYR A 124 -9.82 2.41 -9.58
CA TYR A 124 -11.06 1.88 -8.98
C TYR A 124 -12.06 1.36 -10.02
N THR A 125 -11.90 1.67 -11.31
CA THR A 125 -12.81 1.12 -12.35
C THR A 125 -12.55 -0.36 -12.62
N LEU A 126 -11.37 -0.85 -12.23
CA LEU A 126 -10.93 -2.24 -12.36
C LEU A 126 -11.00 -2.99 -11.03
N ARG A 127 -11.58 -2.38 -9.98
CA ARG A 127 -11.70 -2.95 -8.64
C ARG A 127 -13.17 -3.11 -8.27
N ASP A 128 -13.44 -4.13 -7.47
CA ASP A 128 -14.79 -4.40 -6.95
C ASP A 128 -15.12 -3.57 -5.70
N PHE A 129 -14.29 -2.57 -5.36
CA PHE A 129 -14.46 -1.71 -4.19
C PHE A 129 -14.15 -0.23 -4.52
N THR A 130 -14.69 0.67 -3.71
CA THR A 130 -14.41 2.13 -3.81
C THR A 130 -13.38 2.60 -2.78
N ALA A 131 -12.83 3.80 -2.96
CA ALA A 131 -11.81 4.36 -2.06
C ALA A 131 -12.23 4.47 -0.58
N ASP A 132 -13.53 4.60 -0.32
CA ASP A 132 -14.13 4.73 1.01
C ASP A 132 -14.66 3.40 1.58
N GLU A 133 -14.63 2.33 0.77
CA GLU A 133 -15.08 1.01 1.19
C GLU A 133 -14.09 0.38 2.16
N LYS A 134 -14.63 -0.32 3.16
CA LYS A 134 -13.82 -0.95 4.20
C LYS A 134 -13.25 -2.26 3.69
N ILE A 135 -11.92 -2.35 3.71
CA ILE A 135 -11.18 -3.51 3.22
C ILE A 135 -10.08 -3.89 4.21
N ASN A 136 -9.47 -5.05 3.98
CA ASN A 136 -8.25 -5.43 4.66
C ASN A 136 -7.03 -4.84 3.92
N ILE A 137 -6.34 -3.90 4.57
CA ILE A 137 -5.18 -3.20 3.97
C ILE A 137 -4.02 -4.17 3.70
N THR A 138 -3.78 -5.13 4.60
CA THR A 138 -2.75 -6.17 4.43
C THR A 138 -3.04 -7.00 3.17
N HIS A 139 -4.28 -7.43 3.01
CA HIS A 139 -4.72 -8.21 1.85
C HIS A 139 -4.59 -7.41 0.55
N PHE A 140 -4.97 -6.13 0.55
CA PHE A 140 -4.85 -5.25 -0.61
C PHE A 140 -3.42 -5.22 -1.17
N PHE A 141 -2.40 -5.06 -0.33
CA PHE A 141 -1.00 -5.07 -0.79
C PHE A 141 -0.51 -6.47 -1.20
N ALA A 142 -1.05 -7.54 -0.61
CA ALA A 142 -0.77 -8.90 -1.04
C ALA A 142 -1.28 -9.17 -2.46
N GLU A 143 -2.53 -8.80 -2.77
CA GLU A 143 -3.10 -8.90 -4.12
C GLU A 143 -2.26 -8.12 -5.15
N HIS A 144 -1.76 -6.94 -4.77
CA HIS A 144 -0.90 -6.14 -5.66
C HIS A 144 0.40 -6.88 -6.01
N VAL A 145 1.03 -7.54 -5.03
CA VAL A 145 2.22 -8.38 -5.26
C VAL A 145 1.91 -9.57 -6.14
N GLU A 146 0.77 -10.24 -5.94
CA GLU A 146 0.33 -11.37 -6.77
C GLU A 146 0.08 -10.95 -8.22
N GLY A 147 -0.62 -9.83 -8.43
CA GLY A 147 -0.83 -9.25 -9.75
C GLY A 147 0.48 -8.89 -10.46
N ALA A 148 1.41 -8.27 -9.73
CA ALA A 148 2.75 -7.97 -10.26
C ALA A 148 3.54 -9.24 -10.63
N ALA A 149 3.44 -10.30 -9.83
CA ALA A 149 4.08 -11.57 -10.12
C ALA A 149 3.50 -12.24 -11.37
N GLN A 150 2.18 -12.11 -11.58
CA GLN A 150 1.53 -12.63 -12.78
C GLN A 150 1.97 -11.86 -14.04
N MET A 151 2.01 -10.52 -13.98
CA MET A 151 2.51 -9.69 -15.08
C MET A 151 3.97 -10.01 -15.44
N GLU A 152 4.84 -10.23 -14.45
CA GLU A 152 6.23 -10.60 -14.69
C GLU A 152 6.36 -11.99 -15.34
N LYS A 153 5.51 -12.96 -14.96
CA LYS A 153 5.46 -14.27 -15.63
C LYS A 153 5.04 -14.16 -17.09
N GLU A 154 4.10 -13.28 -17.40
CA GLU A 154 3.62 -13.06 -18.77
C GLU A 154 4.63 -12.31 -19.64
N ASN A 155 5.33 -11.31 -19.07
CA ASN A 155 6.33 -10.53 -19.79
C ASN A 155 7.42 -9.96 -18.88
N TYR A 156 8.39 -10.80 -18.53
CA TYR A 156 9.52 -10.44 -17.68
C TYR A 156 10.21 -9.13 -18.09
N ARG A 157 10.50 -8.94 -19.39
CA ARG A 157 11.24 -7.74 -19.85
C ARG A 157 10.51 -6.43 -19.55
N SER A 158 9.18 -6.46 -19.61
CA SER A 158 8.35 -5.27 -19.39
C SER A 158 8.07 -5.02 -17.91
N PHE A 159 8.15 -6.06 -17.07
CA PHE A 159 7.69 -6.02 -15.68
C PHE A 159 8.72 -6.43 -14.63
N HIS A 160 9.99 -6.65 -15.00
CA HIS A 160 11.05 -7.10 -14.09
C HIS A 160 11.21 -6.23 -12.83
N GLY A 161 10.95 -4.92 -12.92
CA GLY A 161 11.01 -4.00 -11.79
C GLY A 161 9.71 -3.90 -10.98
N VAL A 162 8.57 -4.31 -11.55
CA VAL A 162 7.25 -4.10 -10.95
C VAL A 162 7.04 -5.03 -9.77
N LEU A 163 7.42 -6.31 -9.87
CA LEU A 163 7.32 -7.23 -8.73
C LEU A 163 8.21 -6.81 -7.56
N ALA A 164 9.43 -6.34 -7.84
CA ALA A 164 10.33 -5.86 -6.80
C ALA A 164 9.76 -4.64 -6.07
N ASN A 165 9.23 -3.67 -6.81
CA ASN A 165 8.59 -2.48 -6.24
C ASN A 165 7.31 -2.84 -5.46
N ALA A 166 6.46 -3.74 -5.97
CA ALA A 166 5.27 -4.19 -5.26
C ALA A 166 5.61 -4.87 -3.93
N LYS A 167 6.64 -5.74 -3.91
CA LYS A 167 7.12 -6.38 -2.67
C LYS A 167 7.68 -5.39 -1.66
N GLN A 168 8.45 -4.42 -2.12
CA GLN A 168 8.96 -3.35 -1.26
C GLN A 168 7.82 -2.53 -0.67
N THR A 169 6.85 -2.16 -1.50
CA THR A 169 5.65 -1.43 -1.09
C THR A 169 4.85 -2.21 -0.05
N GLN A 170 4.59 -3.50 -0.26
CA GLN A 170 3.93 -4.37 0.71
C GLN A 170 4.73 -4.44 2.02
N HIS A 171 6.05 -4.59 1.96
CA HIS A 171 6.89 -4.64 3.15
C HIS A 171 6.81 -3.35 3.97
N THR A 172 6.88 -2.19 3.31
CA THR A 172 6.72 -0.89 3.97
C THR A 172 5.31 -0.73 4.53
N ALA A 173 4.26 -1.12 3.80
CA ALA A 173 2.90 -1.09 4.31
C ALA A 173 2.74 -1.96 5.56
N HIS A 174 3.28 -3.18 5.57
CA HIS A 174 3.30 -4.06 6.76
C HIS A 174 4.02 -3.43 7.95
N LYS A 175 5.11 -2.68 7.70
CA LYS A 175 5.78 -1.92 8.75
C LYS A 175 4.87 -0.81 9.29
N ILE A 176 4.24 -0.04 8.40
CA ILE A 176 3.34 1.06 8.78
C ILE A 176 2.17 0.57 9.62
N ILE A 177 1.51 -0.54 9.24
CA ILE A 177 0.36 -1.08 10.00
C ILE A 177 0.74 -1.75 11.32
N SER A 178 2.03 -1.91 11.62
CA SER A 178 2.44 -2.54 12.87
C SER A 178 2.23 -1.59 14.06
N GLU A 179 1.71 -2.13 15.17
CA GLU A 179 1.39 -1.34 16.35
C GLU A 179 2.60 -0.57 16.89
N SER A 180 3.77 -1.22 16.91
CA SER A 180 5.01 -0.61 17.39
C SER A 180 5.44 0.59 16.55
N PHE A 181 5.28 0.50 15.23
CA PHE A 181 5.59 1.61 14.33
C PHE A 181 4.62 2.77 14.52
N ILE A 182 3.31 2.50 14.56
CA ILE A 182 2.32 3.57 14.76
C ILE A 182 2.55 4.28 16.09
N LYS A 183 2.80 3.54 17.19
CA LYS A 183 3.08 4.15 18.50
C LYS A 183 4.34 5.04 18.47
N ASP A 184 5.42 4.58 17.85
CA ASP A 184 6.63 5.40 17.66
C ASP A 184 6.33 6.71 16.90
N TYR A 185 5.50 6.64 15.85
CA TYR A 185 5.11 7.84 15.09
C TYR A 185 4.14 8.76 15.83
N GLN A 186 3.25 8.21 16.67
CA GLN A 186 2.44 9.00 17.59
C GLN A 186 3.31 9.76 18.59
N GLU A 187 4.30 9.10 19.19
CA GLU A 187 5.25 9.72 20.13
C GLU A 187 6.07 10.83 19.46
N LYS A 188 6.58 10.57 18.24
CA LYS A 188 7.30 11.58 17.45
C LYS A 188 6.41 12.78 17.12
N ALA A 189 5.16 12.56 16.73
CA ALA A 189 4.22 13.64 16.42
C ALA A 189 3.97 14.53 17.64
N VAL A 190 3.71 13.93 18.81
CA VAL A 190 3.51 14.66 20.06
C VAL A 190 4.76 15.45 20.46
N ALA A 191 5.94 14.81 20.45
CA ALA A 191 7.20 15.46 20.79
C ALA A 191 7.50 16.63 19.84
N PHE A 192 7.22 16.47 18.54
CA PHE A 192 7.39 17.53 17.57
C PHE A 192 6.47 18.71 17.85
N LEU A 193 5.16 18.48 18.05
CA LEU A 193 4.19 19.54 18.36
C LEU A 193 4.58 20.34 19.61
N GLN A 194 4.94 19.65 20.70
CA GLN A 194 5.40 20.29 21.95
C GLN A 194 6.66 21.14 21.73
N SER A 195 7.59 20.68 20.89
CA SER A 195 8.80 21.43 20.55
C SER A 195 8.51 22.73 19.78
N GLN A 196 7.45 22.75 18.95
CA GLN A 196 7.06 23.95 18.21
C GLN A 196 6.35 24.95 19.11
N GLU A 197 5.48 24.50 20.02
CA GLU A 197 4.82 25.37 20.99
C GLU A 197 5.83 26.09 21.89
N THR A 198 6.83 25.36 22.39
CA THR A 198 7.89 25.93 23.25
C THR A 198 8.67 27.03 22.51
N LYS A 199 9.04 26.82 21.25
CA LYS A 199 9.75 27.82 20.43
C LYS A 199 8.95 29.10 20.22
N ILE A 200 7.62 29.00 20.08
CA ILE A 200 6.75 30.17 19.91
C ILE A 200 6.72 31.00 21.19
N VAL A 201 6.61 30.36 22.36
CA VAL A 201 6.62 31.05 23.66
C VAL A 201 7.94 31.79 23.90
N ASP A 202 9.08 31.13 23.62
CA ASP A 202 10.41 31.74 23.81
C ASP A 202 10.71 32.91 22.86
N THR A 203 10.01 33.01 21.72
CA THR A 203 10.17 34.12 20.78
C THR A 203 9.27 35.33 21.13
N GLN A 204 8.29 35.15 22.03
CA GLN A 204 7.32 36.18 22.43
C GLN A 204 7.56 36.76 23.83
N ALA A 205 8.47 36.16 24.61
CA ALA A 205 8.89 36.63 25.94
C ALA A 205 10.07 37.62 25.85
#